data_AF-A0A953RLK0-F1
#
_entry.id   AF-A0A953RLK0-F1
#
_cell.length_a   1.000
_cell.length_b   1.000
_cell.length_c   1.000
_cell.angle_alpha   90.00
_cell.angle_beta   90.00
_cell.angle_gamma   90.00
#
_symmetry.space_group_name_H-M   'P 1'
#
loop_
_entity.id
_entity.type
_entity.pdbx_description
1 polymer ?
#
loop_
_entity_poly.entity_id
_entity_poly.type
_entity_poly.pdbx_seq_one_letter_code
_entity_poly.pdbx_strand_id
1 'polypeptide(L)'
;WRDVWPILTRPFYYQYVTDFDSMTGGDPHETARGSGGNMDPNEISIPPCHGENPQEKENRRKRRMFVYHMLRKPGGENSLVTASAPRGSNHPYAMPYLCGDNPITNVTTSKFLRLTDTMLFILKQWAEGKFINERMEELPPEPRQPGVDLDRGALGNVLGGAFMPGAEACWIMRNPAIYSAPYRINQATPTPGGLSQAAVVADAATPADAPTAASIAAGLEPGDITKYDALPWQADFNECSNQPIDITYEDWAETYPASTGDPFQQVTQLTYWWPAHRPMYVQIFNGPGANPPYGAGYWSPTPQNHAGDLQMVTEWANLGFILRNPSVLPGNSLEFVNVSNGNANDLPKPGGSQ
;
A
#
# COMPACT_ATOMS: atom_id res chain seq x y z
N TRP A 1 -13.10 -8.81 13.53
CA TRP A 1 -11.79 -8.13 13.68
C TRP A 1 -10.73 -8.72 12.76
N ARG A 2 -10.57 -10.04 12.70
CA ARG A 2 -9.56 -10.75 11.91
C ARG A 2 -9.41 -10.28 10.46
N ASP A 3 -10.53 -10.20 9.72
CA ASP A 3 -10.49 -10.05 8.25
C ASP A 3 -10.67 -8.60 7.77
N VAL A 4 -11.43 -7.80 8.52
CA VAL A 4 -11.77 -6.41 8.15
C VAL A 4 -10.77 -5.43 8.74
N TRP A 5 -10.45 -5.59 10.03
CA TRP A 5 -9.71 -4.57 10.77
C TRP A 5 -8.30 -4.31 10.21
N PRO A 6 -7.51 -5.33 9.81
CA PRO A 6 -6.23 -5.09 9.17
C PRO A 6 -6.32 -4.25 7.89
N ILE A 7 -7.43 -4.36 7.13
CA ILE A 7 -7.61 -3.56 5.91
C ILE A 7 -7.94 -2.11 6.26
N LEU A 8 -8.75 -1.90 7.31
CA LEU A 8 -9.13 -0.55 7.74
C LEU A 8 -8.04 0.16 8.53
N THR A 9 -7.20 -0.53 9.30
CA THR A 9 -6.18 0.16 10.14
C THR A 9 -4.89 0.47 9.42
N ARG A 10 -4.49 -0.29 8.39
CA ARG A 10 -3.24 -0.02 7.68
C ARG A 10 -3.20 1.41 7.10
N PRO A 11 -4.26 1.91 6.43
CA PRO A 11 -4.30 3.30 5.96
C PRO A 11 -4.17 4.34 7.08
N PHE A 12 -4.67 4.08 8.30
CA PHE A 12 -4.48 4.97 9.45
C PHE A 12 -2.99 5.24 9.72
N TYR A 13 -2.14 4.22 9.64
CA TYR A 13 -0.72 4.39 9.92
C TYR A 13 0.04 5.18 8.83
N TYR A 14 -0.55 5.42 7.65
CA TYR A 14 0.11 6.20 6.62
C TYR A 14 0.27 7.68 7.05
N GLN A 15 -0.55 8.17 7.99
CA GLN A 15 -0.42 9.52 8.56
C GLN A 15 0.97 9.80 9.18
N TYR A 16 1.72 8.75 9.53
CA TYR A 16 3.05 8.87 10.12
C TYR A 16 4.19 8.93 9.10
N VAL A 17 3.88 8.63 7.83
CA VAL A 17 4.87 8.45 6.76
C VAL A 17 4.56 9.26 5.50
N THR A 18 3.46 9.99 5.47
CA THR A 18 3.09 10.89 4.38
C THR A 18 2.59 12.22 4.90
N ASP A 19 2.80 13.28 4.11
CA ASP A 19 2.07 14.52 4.27
C ASP A 19 0.71 14.36 3.58
N PHE A 20 -0.34 14.25 4.38
CA PHE A 20 -1.73 14.21 3.91
C PHE A 20 -2.37 15.57 4.12
N ASP A 21 -2.70 16.26 3.03
CA ASP A 21 -3.57 17.43 3.09
C ASP A 21 -5.01 16.96 3.36
N SER A 22 -5.62 17.45 4.44
CA SER A 22 -7.01 17.17 4.81
C SER A 22 -8.02 17.57 3.72
N MET A 23 -7.66 18.52 2.85
CA MET A 23 -8.46 18.94 1.69
C MET A 23 -8.38 17.97 0.50
N THR A 24 -7.39 17.06 0.48
CA THR A 24 -7.23 16.01 -0.54
C THR A 24 -7.83 14.66 -0.12
N GLY A 25 -8.61 14.64 0.97
CA GLY A 25 -9.15 13.42 1.58
C GLY A 25 -8.23 12.82 2.66
N GLY A 26 -7.27 13.61 3.14
CA GLY A 26 -6.15 13.21 4.00
C GLY A 26 -6.44 12.92 5.47
N ASP A 27 -7.71 12.93 5.89
CA ASP A 27 -8.09 12.29 7.15
C ASP A 27 -8.82 10.98 6.84
N PRO A 28 -8.08 9.89 6.57
CA PRO A 28 -8.70 8.60 6.23
C PRO A 28 -9.54 8.04 7.40
N HIS A 29 -9.43 8.60 8.61
CA HIS A 29 -10.01 8.05 9.83
C HIS A 29 -10.24 9.14 10.90
N GLU A 30 -11.50 9.58 11.00
CA GLU A 30 -11.99 10.59 11.95
C GLU A 30 -11.59 12.03 11.64
N THR A 31 -12.34 12.66 10.73
CA THR A 31 -12.30 14.08 10.33
C THR A 31 -12.30 15.13 11.47
N ALA A 32 -12.38 14.69 12.73
CA ALA A 32 -11.94 15.42 13.92
C ALA A 32 -11.71 14.42 15.07
N ARG A 33 -10.60 14.54 15.81
CA ARG A 33 -10.33 13.77 17.05
C ARG A 33 -11.55 13.77 17.97
N GLY A 34 -12.07 12.58 18.30
CA GLY A 34 -13.18 12.43 19.25
C GLY A 34 -14.58 12.64 18.65
N SER A 35 -14.70 12.75 17.33
CA SER A 35 -15.98 12.87 16.63
C SER A 35 -16.68 11.53 16.38
N GLY A 36 -15.98 10.40 16.54
CA GLY A 36 -16.52 9.06 16.25
C GLY A 36 -16.96 8.94 14.79
N GLY A 37 -16.10 9.38 13.85
CA GLY A 37 -16.39 9.52 12.41
C GLY A 37 -16.83 8.24 11.68
N ASN A 38 -16.79 8.25 10.35
CA ASN A 38 -17.30 7.12 9.53
C ASN A 38 -16.55 5.78 9.74
N MET A 39 -15.42 5.82 10.44
CA MET A 39 -14.55 4.68 10.75
C MET A 39 -14.51 4.32 12.25
N ASP A 40 -15.42 4.85 13.08
CA ASP A 40 -15.44 4.55 14.52
C ASP A 40 -15.64 3.03 14.78
N PRO A 41 -14.66 2.34 15.40
CA PRO A 41 -14.77 0.91 15.69
C PRO A 41 -15.99 0.56 16.52
N ASN A 42 -16.42 1.44 17.44
CA ASN A 42 -17.54 1.16 18.33
C ASN A 42 -18.87 1.12 17.56
N GLU A 43 -18.94 1.74 16.39
CA GLU A 43 -20.14 1.73 15.55
C GLU A 43 -20.05 0.68 14.44
N ILE A 44 -18.93 0.67 13.72
CA ILE A 44 -18.83 -0.13 12.49
C ILE A 44 -18.47 -1.60 12.75
N SER A 45 -18.08 -1.95 13.97
CA SER A 45 -17.82 -3.35 14.38
C SER A 45 -19.05 -4.05 14.96
N ILE A 46 -20.19 -3.38 15.13
CA ILE A 46 -21.41 -4.02 15.64
C ILE A 46 -22.16 -4.71 14.48
N PRO A 47 -22.30 -6.04 14.49
CA PRO A 47 -23.09 -6.76 13.49
C PRO A 47 -24.59 -6.56 13.74
N PRO A 48 -25.44 -6.60 12.69
CA PRO A 48 -26.89 -6.54 12.86
C PRO A 48 -27.40 -7.66 13.78
N CYS A 49 -28.23 -7.33 14.76
CA CYS A 49 -28.79 -8.32 15.70
C CYS A 49 -30.32 -8.21 15.83
N HIS A 50 -30.93 -9.26 16.39
CA HIS A 50 -32.38 -9.29 16.62
C HIS A 50 -32.75 -8.36 17.78
N GLY A 51 -33.81 -7.55 17.61
CA GLY A 51 -34.26 -6.60 18.63
C GLY A 51 -33.49 -5.27 18.68
N GLU A 52 -32.51 -5.09 17.80
CA GLU A 52 -31.78 -3.82 17.62
C GLU A 52 -32.73 -2.69 17.17
N ASN A 53 -32.47 -1.47 17.63
CA ASN A 53 -33.19 -0.29 17.17
C ASN A 53 -33.04 -0.14 15.63
N PRO A 54 -34.15 -0.05 14.85
CA PRO A 54 -34.08 0.02 13.39
C PRO A 54 -33.29 1.22 12.85
N GLN A 55 -33.35 2.36 13.53
CA GLN A 55 -32.64 3.57 13.12
C GLN A 55 -31.13 3.43 13.34
N GLU A 56 -30.72 2.87 14.48
CA GLU A 56 -29.31 2.62 14.77
C GLU A 56 -28.71 1.59 13.82
N LYS A 57 -29.45 0.50 13.56
CA LYS A 57 -29.07 -0.52 12.57
C LYS A 57 -28.82 0.09 11.19
N GLU A 58 -29.71 0.96 10.72
CA GLU A 58 -29.56 1.63 9.44
C GLU A 58 -28.41 2.66 9.47
N ASN A 59 -28.20 3.38 10.57
CA ASN A 59 -27.07 4.30 10.73
C ASN A 59 -25.72 3.55 10.64
N ARG A 60 -25.57 2.43 11.34
CA ARG A 60 -24.39 1.55 11.25
C ARG A 60 -24.19 1.02 9.84
N ARG A 61 -25.26 0.58 9.18
CA ARG A 61 -25.21 0.13 7.78
C ARG A 61 -24.72 1.24 6.85
N LYS A 62 -25.25 2.45 6.96
CA LYS A 62 -24.84 3.61 6.17
C LYS A 62 -23.36 3.94 6.35
N ARG A 63 -22.84 3.91 7.59
CA ARG A 63 -21.41 4.14 7.87
C ARG A 63 -20.52 3.11 7.18
N ARG A 64 -20.83 1.82 7.31
CA ARG A 64 -20.03 0.76 6.64
C ARG A 64 -20.14 0.82 5.12
N MET A 65 -21.34 1.09 4.58
CA MET A 65 -21.55 1.24 3.14
C MET A 65 -20.81 2.45 2.59
N PHE A 66 -20.73 3.57 3.33
CA PHE A 66 -19.92 4.71 2.95
C PHE A 66 -18.46 4.29 2.75
N VAL A 67 -17.86 3.61 3.75
CA VAL A 67 -16.48 3.10 3.64
C VAL A 67 -16.33 2.21 2.41
N TYR A 68 -17.24 1.27 2.18
CA TYR A 68 -17.20 0.39 1.02
C TYR A 68 -17.32 1.14 -0.30
N HIS A 69 -18.18 2.15 -0.40
CA HIS A 69 -18.39 2.94 -1.63
C HIS A 69 -17.20 3.81 -1.99
N MET A 70 -16.42 4.26 -0.99
CA MET A 70 -15.17 4.99 -1.21
C MET A 70 -14.08 4.14 -1.87
N LEU A 71 -14.15 2.80 -1.76
CA LEU A 71 -13.15 1.92 -2.34
C LEU A 71 -13.27 1.85 -3.85
N ARG A 72 -12.14 1.90 -4.54
CA ARG A 72 -12.03 1.62 -5.97
C ARG A 72 -12.53 0.21 -6.28
N LYS A 73 -13.36 0.08 -7.33
CA LYS A 73 -13.98 -1.17 -7.77
C LYS A 73 -13.22 -1.76 -8.96
N PRO A 74 -13.36 -3.06 -9.26
CA PRO A 74 -12.75 -3.64 -10.46
C PRO A 74 -13.17 -2.86 -11.72
N GLY A 75 -12.21 -2.53 -12.56
CA GLY A 75 -12.39 -1.65 -13.73
C GLY A 75 -12.24 -0.16 -13.44
N GLY A 76 -12.07 0.25 -12.17
CA GLY A 76 -11.87 1.64 -11.76
C GLY A 76 -10.40 2.01 -11.51
N GLU A 77 -9.44 1.17 -11.91
CA GLU A 77 -7.98 1.36 -11.76
C GLU A 77 -7.48 2.67 -12.38
N ASN A 78 -8.21 3.22 -13.33
CA ASN A 78 -7.87 4.48 -14.01
C ASN A 78 -8.67 5.68 -13.51
N SER A 79 -9.69 5.46 -12.67
CA SER A 79 -10.56 6.50 -12.14
C SER A 79 -10.00 7.06 -10.82
N LEU A 80 -9.82 8.38 -10.77
CA LEU A 80 -9.47 9.09 -9.53
C LEU A 80 -10.64 9.09 -8.54
N VAL A 81 -11.88 9.12 -9.03
CA VAL A 81 -13.11 9.23 -8.22
C VAL A 81 -13.89 7.90 -8.19
N THR A 82 -14.84 7.79 -7.25
CA THR A 82 -15.68 6.59 -7.10
C THR A 82 -16.63 6.36 -8.29
N ALA A 83 -16.85 5.09 -8.68
CA ALA A 83 -17.65 4.71 -9.86
C ALA A 83 -19.14 5.10 -9.83
N SER A 84 -19.68 5.45 -8.66
CA SER A 84 -21.05 5.95 -8.49
C SER A 84 -21.23 7.42 -8.90
N ALA A 85 -20.16 8.08 -9.34
CA ALA A 85 -20.16 9.49 -9.73
C ALA A 85 -20.52 9.68 -11.23
N PRO A 86 -21.54 10.49 -11.55
CA PRO A 86 -21.65 11.09 -12.88
C PRO A 86 -20.41 11.95 -13.18
N ARG A 87 -19.94 11.98 -14.43
CA ARG A 87 -18.82 12.86 -14.83
C ARG A 87 -19.19 14.34 -14.57
N GLY A 88 -18.36 15.06 -13.82
CA GLY A 88 -18.45 16.52 -13.67
C GLY A 88 -18.86 17.08 -12.29
N SER A 89 -19.07 16.24 -11.27
CA SER A 89 -19.36 16.69 -9.89
C SER A 89 -18.15 16.56 -8.97
N ASN A 90 -18.04 17.46 -7.98
CA ASN A 90 -17.06 17.40 -6.88
C ASN A 90 -17.30 16.15 -6.04
N HIS A 91 -16.71 15.03 -6.45
CA HIS A 91 -16.80 13.76 -5.75
C HIS A 91 -15.50 13.42 -5.04
N PRO A 92 -15.57 12.65 -3.94
CA PRO A 92 -14.38 12.25 -3.21
C PRO A 92 -13.50 11.32 -4.06
N TYR A 93 -12.18 11.43 -3.85
CA TYR A 93 -11.21 10.52 -4.44
C TYR A 93 -11.44 9.09 -3.95
N ALA A 94 -11.29 8.12 -4.86
CA ALA A 94 -11.44 6.71 -4.55
C ALA A 94 -10.19 6.17 -3.82
N MET A 95 -10.44 5.29 -2.86
CA MET A 95 -9.44 4.69 -2.00
C MET A 95 -9.03 3.28 -2.47
N PRO A 96 -7.79 2.82 -2.23
CA PRO A 96 -6.68 3.58 -1.64
C PRO A 96 -6.18 4.68 -2.58
N TYR A 97 -5.73 5.79 -2.00
CA TYR A 97 -5.18 6.91 -2.75
C TYR A 97 -3.67 6.75 -2.91
N LEU A 98 -3.28 5.75 -3.71
CA LEU A 98 -1.90 5.35 -4.01
C LEU A 98 -1.78 5.04 -5.51
N CYS A 99 -0.55 5.07 -6.02
CA CYS A 99 -0.22 4.70 -7.40
C CYS A 99 -0.62 3.25 -7.70
N GLY A 100 -1.12 3.01 -8.91
CA GLY A 100 -1.47 1.68 -9.43
C GLY A 100 -0.31 1.00 -10.14
N ASP A 101 -0.57 -0.15 -10.77
CA ASP A 101 0.48 -0.97 -11.38
C ASP A 101 1.10 -0.37 -12.65
N ASN A 102 0.51 0.68 -13.24
CA ASN A 102 1.11 1.40 -14.36
C ASN A 102 0.46 2.80 -14.56
N PRO A 103 0.90 3.82 -13.80
CA PRO A 103 0.47 5.19 -13.98
C PRO A 103 1.32 5.97 -14.97
N ILE A 104 2.32 5.34 -15.60
CA ILE A 104 3.39 6.02 -16.34
C ILE A 104 3.25 5.83 -17.85
N THR A 105 2.67 4.72 -18.34
CA THR A 105 2.60 4.43 -19.79
C THR A 105 1.20 4.05 -20.27
N ASN A 106 0.96 4.25 -21.58
CA ASN A 106 -0.31 3.88 -22.23
C ASN A 106 -0.43 2.38 -22.59
N VAL A 107 0.53 1.54 -22.19
CA VAL A 107 0.48 0.09 -22.42
C VAL A 107 -0.09 -0.57 -21.18
N THR A 108 -1.34 -1.06 -21.21
CA THR A 108 -2.02 -1.64 -20.03
C THR A 108 -2.04 -0.69 -18.82
N THR A 109 -2.60 0.50 -19.02
CA THR A 109 -2.65 1.55 -18.01
C THR A 109 -3.45 1.12 -16.77
N SER A 110 -2.88 1.39 -15.60
CA SER A 110 -3.48 1.17 -14.28
C SER A 110 -2.99 2.27 -13.34
N LYS A 111 -3.69 3.40 -13.31
CA LYS A 111 -3.19 4.62 -12.65
C LYS A 111 -3.18 4.56 -11.12
N PHE A 112 -4.19 3.96 -10.51
CA PHE A 112 -4.39 4.01 -9.06
C PHE A 112 -4.53 2.61 -8.46
N LEU A 113 -4.02 2.43 -7.25
CA LEU A 113 -4.08 1.16 -6.54
C LEU A 113 -5.54 0.76 -6.27
N ARG A 114 -5.81 -0.54 -6.41
CA ARG A 114 -7.07 -1.13 -5.95
C ARG A 114 -6.78 -2.26 -4.98
N LEU A 115 -7.65 -2.41 -3.98
CA LEU A 115 -7.63 -3.61 -3.14
C LEU A 115 -7.93 -4.86 -3.98
N THR A 116 -7.37 -6.00 -3.57
CA THR A 116 -7.63 -7.28 -4.24
C THR A 116 -9.12 -7.64 -4.20
N ASP A 117 -9.57 -8.47 -5.13
CA ASP A 117 -10.97 -8.90 -5.19
C ASP A 117 -11.42 -9.60 -3.91
N THR A 118 -10.51 -10.34 -3.26
CA THR A 118 -10.77 -10.99 -1.96
C THR A 118 -10.98 -9.96 -0.85
N MET A 119 -10.13 -8.93 -0.77
CA MET A 119 -10.31 -7.84 0.22
C MET A 119 -11.60 -7.07 -0.02
N LEU A 120 -11.92 -6.76 -1.28
CA LEU A 120 -13.17 -6.09 -1.65
C LEU A 120 -14.41 -6.95 -1.32
N PHE A 121 -14.33 -8.27 -1.54
CA PHE A 121 -15.40 -9.20 -1.18
C PHE A 121 -15.63 -9.20 0.34
N ILE A 122 -14.57 -9.35 1.14
CA ILE A 122 -14.65 -9.32 2.61
C ILE A 122 -15.29 -8.00 3.08
N LEU A 123 -14.83 -6.86 2.56
CA LEU A 123 -15.37 -5.55 2.93
C LEU A 123 -16.82 -5.35 2.47
N LYS A 124 -17.23 -5.92 1.34
CA LYS A 124 -18.63 -5.91 0.91
C LYS A 124 -19.52 -6.66 1.90
N GLN A 125 -19.11 -7.87 2.29
CA GLN A 125 -19.85 -8.69 3.24
C GLN A 125 -19.99 -7.99 4.60
N TRP A 126 -18.90 -7.40 5.10
CA TRP A 126 -18.94 -6.55 6.29
C TRP A 126 -19.89 -5.36 6.14
N ALA A 127 -19.82 -4.63 5.02
CA ALA A 127 -20.67 -3.47 4.78
C ALA A 127 -22.16 -3.83 4.73
N GLU A 128 -22.49 -4.97 4.13
CA GLU A 128 -23.84 -5.55 4.11
C GLU A 128 -24.30 -6.10 5.47
N GLY A 129 -23.43 -6.11 6.49
CA GLY A 129 -23.76 -6.62 7.82
C GLY A 129 -23.66 -8.14 7.95
N LYS A 130 -22.96 -8.82 7.02
CA LYS A 130 -22.76 -10.27 7.02
C LYS A 130 -21.40 -10.62 7.66
N PHE A 131 -21.28 -10.33 8.94
CA PHE A 131 -20.07 -10.59 9.70
C PHE A 131 -20.39 -10.88 11.16
N ILE A 132 -19.42 -11.46 11.86
CA ILE A 132 -19.43 -11.64 13.31
C ILE A 132 -18.41 -10.70 13.94
N ASN A 133 -18.64 -10.34 15.19
CA ASN A 133 -17.65 -9.65 16.01
C ASN A 133 -17.17 -10.61 17.08
N GLU A 134 -16.11 -11.34 16.77
CA GLU A 134 -15.53 -12.37 17.64
C GLU A 134 -15.12 -11.83 19.02
N ARG A 135 -14.83 -10.53 19.14
CA ARG A 135 -14.52 -9.92 20.45
C ARG A 135 -15.77 -9.66 21.28
N MET A 136 -16.86 -9.21 20.65
CA MET A 136 -18.15 -9.02 21.33
C MET A 136 -18.83 -10.34 21.67
N GLU A 137 -18.64 -11.35 20.82
CA GLU A 137 -19.22 -12.69 20.97
C GLU A 137 -18.33 -13.63 21.80
N GLU A 138 -17.20 -13.13 22.33
CA GLU A 138 -16.22 -13.90 23.12
C GLU A 138 -15.76 -15.20 22.43
N LEU A 139 -15.70 -15.19 21.11
CA LEU A 139 -15.30 -16.35 20.32
C LEU A 139 -13.77 -16.49 20.36
N PRO A 140 -13.22 -17.68 20.67
CA PRO A 140 -11.79 -17.88 20.65
C PRO A 140 -11.25 -17.70 19.22
N PRO A 141 -10.01 -17.20 19.07
CA PRO A 141 -9.38 -17.15 17.76
C PRO A 141 -9.27 -18.57 17.20
N GLU A 142 -9.56 -18.73 15.91
CA GLU A 142 -9.40 -20.02 15.25
C GLU A 142 -7.95 -20.53 15.41
N PRO A 143 -7.74 -21.79 15.84
CA PRO A 143 -6.43 -22.37 15.92
C PRO A 143 -5.77 -22.39 14.54
N ARG A 144 -4.62 -21.74 14.41
CA ARG A 144 -3.82 -21.77 13.17
C ARG A 144 -2.70 -22.78 13.33
N GLN A 145 -2.40 -23.49 12.23
CA GLN A 145 -1.23 -24.37 12.21
C GLN A 145 0.04 -23.50 12.35
N PRO A 146 1.07 -23.94 13.10
CA PRO A 146 2.26 -23.13 13.35
C PRO A 146 2.93 -22.59 12.09
N GLY A 147 2.95 -23.36 11.00
CA GLY A 147 3.53 -22.93 9.72
C GLY A 147 2.82 -21.73 9.10
N VAL A 148 1.51 -21.58 9.32
CA VAL A 148 0.74 -20.43 8.79
C VAL A 148 1.14 -19.13 9.48
N ASP A 149 1.44 -19.19 10.79
CA ASP A 149 1.91 -18.01 11.51
C ASP A 149 3.30 -17.57 11.06
N LEU A 150 4.18 -18.52 10.74
CA LEU A 150 5.49 -18.22 10.16
C LEU A 150 5.37 -17.61 8.75
N ASP A 151 4.55 -18.21 7.89
CA ASP A 151 4.29 -17.70 6.53
C ASP A 151 3.74 -16.26 6.58
N ARG A 152 2.79 -15.99 7.50
CA ARG A 152 2.23 -14.65 7.71
C ARG A 152 3.23 -13.67 8.32
N GLY A 153 4.06 -14.12 9.26
CA GLY A 153 5.09 -13.27 9.87
C GLY A 153 6.15 -12.82 8.89
N ALA A 154 6.51 -13.67 7.93
CA ALA A 154 7.43 -13.31 6.85
C ALA A 154 6.76 -12.43 5.80
N LEU A 155 5.66 -12.89 5.20
CA LEU A 155 5.05 -12.24 4.03
C LEU A 155 4.18 -11.03 4.39
N GLY A 156 3.74 -10.92 5.64
CA GLY A 156 2.90 -9.82 6.11
C GLY A 156 3.59 -8.46 6.15
N ASN A 157 4.93 -8.45 6.08
CA ASN A 157 5.76 -7.24 6.08
C ASN A 157 6.19 -6.80 4.67
N VAL A 158 5.97 -7.63 3.66
CA VAL A 158 6.33 -7.36 2.26
C VAL A 158 5.17 -6.65 1.55
N LEU A 159 5.47 -5.80 0.56
CA LEU A 159 4.41 -5.13 -0.19
C LEU A 159 3.57 -6.12 -1.01
N GLY A 160 2.27 -5.82 -1.14
CA GLY A 160 1.32 -6.58 -1.96
C GLY A 160 0.97 -5.92 -3.29
N GLY A 161 1.55 -4.75 -3.56
CA GLY A 161 1.28 -3.90 -4.71
C GLY A 161 1.10 -2.42 -4.32
N ALA A 162 1.08 -1.50 -5.28
CA ALA A 162 1.19 -1.74 -6.73
C ALA A 162 2.55 -2.32 -7.17
N PHE A 163 2.61 -2.96 -8.34
CA PHE A 163 3.83 -3.57 -8.89
C PHE A 163 4.27 -2.86 -10.16
N MET A 164 5.15 -1.86 -10.02
CA MET A 164 5.71 -1.08 -11.13
C MET A 164 7.18 -0.70 -10.82
N PRO A 165 8.13 -1.65 -10.79
CA PRO A 165 8.06 -3.12 -10.97
C PRO A 165 7.71 -3.90 -9.68
N GLY A 166 7.97 -3.32 -8.51
CA GLY A 166 7.87 -3.92 -7.18
C GLY A 166 8.88 -3.30 -6.20
N ALA A 167 9.10 -3.91 -5.03
CA ALA A 167 10.23 -3.58 -4.16
C ALA A 167 10.96 -4.85 -3.71
N GLU A 168 10.37 -5.67 -2.85
CA GLU A 168 10.99 -6.96 -2.48
C GLU A 168 10.71 -8.06 -3.52
N ALA A 169 9.62 -7.92 -4.27
CA ALA A 169 9.21 -8.79 -5.37
C ALA A 169 8.23 -8.04 -6.30
N CYS A 170 7.99 -8.61 -7.48
CA CYS A 170 7.16 -7.99 -8.51
C CYS A 170 5.80 -8.67 -8.75
N TRP A 171 5.09 -8.21 -9.78
CA TRP A 171 3.79 -8.69 -10.27
C TRP A 171 3.69 -10.22 -10.43
N ILE A 172 4.82 -10.92 -10.65
CA ILE A 172 4.86 -12.37 -10.80
C ILE A 172 4.24 -13.10 -9.60
N MET A 173 4.31 -12.50 -8.40
CA MET A 173 3.69 -13.01 -7.17
C MET A 173 2.17 -13.11 -7.24
N ARG A 174 1.52 -12.42 -8.20
CA ARG A 174 0.07 -12.53 -8.45
C ARG A 174 -0.29 -13.67 -9.41
N ASN A 175 0.69 -14.31 -10.05
CA ASN A 175 0.43 -15.40 -10.98
C ASN A 175 0.25 -16.72 -10.21
N PRO A 176 -0.96 -17.31 -10.18
CA PRO A 176 -1.19 -18.55 -9.43
C PRO A 176 -0.36 -19.73 -9.93
N ALA A 177 0.09 -19.71 -11.19
CA ALA A 177 0.86 -20.81 -11.77
C ALA A 177 2.27 -20.96 -11.20
N ILE A 178 2.79 -19.96 -10.47
CA ILE A 178 4.09 -20.09 -9.77
C ILE A 178 3.98 -20.90 -8.47
N TYR A 179 2.78 -21.30 -8.05
CA TYR A 179 2.55 -21.97 -6.76
C TYR A 179 2.10 -23.42 -6.96
N SER A 180 2.71 -24.34 -6.22
CA SER A 180 2.30 -25.76 -6.16
C SER A 180 1.16 -25.99 -5.15
N ALA A 181 1.06 -25.11 -4.16
CA ALA A 181 -0.02 -25.01 -3.17
C ALA A 181 -0.06 -23.57 -2.63
N PRO A 182 -1.12 -23.14 -1.90
CA PRO A 182 -1.13 -21.81 -1.27
C PRO A 182 0.15 -21.56 -0.47
N TYR A 183 0.84 -20.45 -0.75
CA TYR A 183 2.10 -20.06 -0.12
C TYR A 183 3.28 -21.02 -0.35
N ARG A 184 3.24 -21.89 -1.37
CA ARG A 184 4.35 -22.79 -1.73
C ARG A 184 4.73 -22.58 -3.19
N ILE A 185 5.88 -21.96 -3.42
CA ILE A 185 6.44 -21.76 -4.77
C ILE A 185 6.70 -23.12 -5.40
N ASN A 186 6.25 -23.29 -6.64
CA ASN A 186 6.60 -24.41 -7.50
C ASN A 186 8.05 -24.25 -7.92
N GLN A 187 8.95 -25.10 -7.46
CA GLN A 187 10.39 -24.98 -7.69
C GLN A 187 10.79 -25.79 -8.92
N ALA A 188 11.60 -25.18 -9.79
CA ALA A 188 12.23 -25.89 -10.89
C ALA A 188 13.12 -27.03 -10.38
N THR A 189 13.23 -28.11 -11.15
CA THR A 189 14.12 -29.22 -10.80
C THR A 189 15.57 -28.73 -10.82
N PRO A 190 16.32 -28.82 -9.70
CA PRO A 190 17.71 -28.35 -9.67
C PRO A 190 18.58 -29.14 -10.65
N THR A 191 19.38 -28.44 -11.45
CA THR A 191 20.40 -29.06 -12.31
C THR A 191 21.77 -28.90 -11.65
N PRO A 192 22.41 -29.97 -11.14
CA PRO A 192 23.70 -29.88 -10.47
C PRO A 192 24.79 -29.27 -11.37
N GLY A 193 25.49 -28.26 -10.88
CA GLY A 193 26.62 -27.63 -11.58
C GLY A 193 26.23 -26.67 -12.73
N GLY A 194 24.94 -26.44 -12.98
CA GLY A 194 24.46 -25.44 -13.93
C GLY A 194 24.33 -24.07 -13.26
N LEU A 195 25.10 -23.09 -13.71
CA LEU A 195 24.72 -21.68 -13.57
C LEU A 195 23.90 -21.34 -14.83
N SER A 196 22.57 -21.44 -14.76
CA SER A 196 21.69 -20.89 -15.78
C SER A 196 21.30 -19.47 -15.39
N GLN A 197 21.35 -18.54 -16.34
CA GLN A 197 20.54 -17.33 -16.25
C GLN A 197 19.15 -17.73 -16.73
N ALA A 198 18.21 -17.87 -15.80
CA ALA A 198 16.84 -18.24 -16.13
C ALA A 198 16.27 -17.25 -17.16
N ALA A 199 15.71 -17.79 -18.25
CA ALA A 199 15.03 -16.97 -19.24
C ALA A 199 13.93 -16.11 -18.59
N VAL A 200 13.66 -14.93 -19.12
CA VAL A 200 12.62 -14.04 -18.59
C VAL A 200 11.27 -14.74 -18.69
N VAL A 201 10.55 -14.84 -17.55
CA VAL A 201 9.22 -15.46 -17.54
C VAL A 201 8.22 -14.48 -18.13
N ALA A 202 7.47 -14.93 -19.13
CA ALA A 202 6.51 -14.12 -19.89
C ALA A 202 7.13 -12.94 -20.66
N ASP A 203 8.33 -13.13 -21.23
CA ASP A 203 8.86 -12.19 -22.22
C ASP A 203 7.97 -12.17 -23.48
N ALA A 204 7.29 -11.06 -23.71
CA ALA A 204 6.44 -10.86 -24.88
C ALA A 204 7.22 -10.92 -26.20
N ALA A 205 8.54 -10.70 -26.19
CA ALA A 205 9.40 -10.80 -27.35
C ALA A 205 9.87 -12.24 -27.64
N THR A 206 9.74 -13.16 -26.67
CA THR A 206 10.10 -14.57 -26.84
C THR A 206 8.86 -15.36 -27.29
N PRO A 207 8.87 -15.98 -28.49
CA PRO A 207 7.78 -16.86 -28.91
C PRO A 207 7.51 -17.95 -27.88
N ALA A 208 6.25 -18.25 -27.61
CA ALA A 208 5.86 -19.24 -26.58
C ALA A 208 6.50 -20.63 -26.79
N ASP A 209 6.77 -21.00 -28.06
CA ASP A 209 7.39 -22.28 -28.44
C ASP A 209 8.92 -22.21 -28.55
N ALA A 210 9.55 -21.09 -28.23
CA ALA A 210 11.00 -20.97 -28.29
C ALA A 210 11.65 -21.92 -27.28
N PRO A 211 12.76 -22.61 -27.61
CA PRO A 211 13.50 -23.45 -26.66
C PRO A 211 14.02 -22.68 -25.44
N THR A 212 14.13 -21.35 -25.58
CA THR A 212 14.53 -20.40 -24.53
C THR A 212 13.34 -19.79 -23.78
N ALA A 213 12.10 -20.13 -24.12
CA ALA A 213 10.93 -19.63 -23.41
C ALA A 213 10.93 -20.21 -21.99
N ALA A 214 10.89 -19.33 -20.99
CA ALA A 214 10.76 -19.77 -19.61
C ALA A 214 9.39 -20.41 -19.40
N SER A 215 9.37 -21.63 -18.87
CA SER A 215 8.13 -22.36 -18.57
C SER A 215 7.77 -22.19 -17.10
N ILE A 216 6.73 -21.39 -16.82
CA ILE A 216 6.18 -21.28 -15.45
C ILE A 216 5.76 -22.66 -14.92
N ALA A 217 5.26 -23.52 -15.80
CA ALA A 217 4.86 -24.88 -15.46
C ALA A 217 6.03 -25.76 -14.98
N ALA A 218 7.26 -25.49 -15.45
CA ALA A 218 8.45 -26.19 -15.00
C ALA A 218 8.89 -25.80 -13.57
N GLY A 219 8.31 -24.72 -13.02
CA GLY A 219 8.67 -24.16 -11.72
C GLY A 219 9.66 -22.99 -11.85
N LEU A 220 9.85 -22.26 -10.75
CA LEU A 220 10.76 -21.13 -10.67
C LEU A 220 12.18 -21.56 -10.33
N GLU A 221 13.16 -20.93 -10.97
CA GLU A 221 14.59 -21.04 -10.71
C GLU A 221 15.08 -19.95 -9.73
N PRO A 222 16.27 -20.12 -9.10
CA PRO A 222 16.87 -19.06 -8.30
C PRO A 222 16.99 -17.73 -9.08
N GLY A 223 16.45 -16.65 -8.50
CA GLY A 223 16.44 -15.31 -9.10
C GLY A 223 15.13 -14.93 -9.81
N ASP A 224 14.24 -15.88 -10.09
CA ASP A 224 13.01 -15.62 -10.87
C ASP A 224 12.01 -14.65 -10.22
N ILE A 225 12.07 -14.50 -8.89
CA ILE A 225 11.17 -13.59 -8.16
C ILE A 225 11.63 -12.13 -8.28
N THR A 226 12.94 -11.90 -8.28
CA THR A 226 13.53 -10.55 -8.14
C THR A 226 14.21 -10.04 -9.41
N LYS A 227 14.32 -10.87 -10.46
CA LYS A 227 14.98 -10.47 -11.72
C LYS A 227 14.27 -9.35 -12.50
N TYR A 228 13.08 -8.95 -12.06
CA TYR A 228 12.28 -7.88 -12.65
C TYR A 228 12.47 -6.54 -11.94
N ASP A 229 13.02 -6.54 -10.72
CA ASP A 229 13.32 -5.31 -9.99
C ASP A 229 14.49 -4.56 -10.66
N ALA A 230 14.62 -3.25 -10.40
CA ALA A 230 15.71 -2.46 -10.95
C ALA A 230 17.08 -2.98 -10.53
N LEU A 231 18.04 -2.79 -11.44
CA LEU A 231 19.44 -3.09 -11.19
C LEU A 231 20.27 -1.79 -11.32
N PRO A 232 20.71 -1.18 -10.20
CA PRO A 232 20.54 -1.63 -8.82
C PRO A 232 19.19 -1.21 -8.19
N TRP A 233 18.73 -1.94 -7.16
CA TRP A 233 17.44 -1.71 -6.48
C TRP A 233 17.32 -0.32 -5.82
N GLN A 234 18.45 0.33 -5.51
CA GLN A 234 18.47 1.67 -4.96
C GLN A 234 17.84 2.72 -5.90
N ALA A 235 17.87 2.50 -7.22
CA ALA A 235 17.19 3.36 -8.17
C ALA A 235 15.67 3.29 -7.98
N ASP A 236 15.09 2.08 -7.98
CA ASP A 236 13.67 1.87 -7.64
C ASP A 236 13.35 2.47 -6.27
N PHE A 237 14.19 2.25 -5.26
CA PHE A 237 13.94 2.77 -3.92
C PHE A 237 13.88 4.31 -3.84
N ASN A 238 14.71 5.01 -4.64
CA ASN A 238 14.65 6.46 -4.71
C ASN A 238 13.37 6.94 -5.40
N GLU A 239 13.04 6.34 -6.54
CA GLU A 239 11.89 6.67 -7.39
C GLU A 239 10.54 6.31 -6.74
N CYS A 240 10.50 5.28 -5.88
CA CYS A 240 9.31 4.80 -5.16
C CYS A 240 8.83 5.77 -4.08
N SER A 241 8.38 6.92 -4.53
CA SER A 241 8.14 8.11 -3.72
C SER A 241 6.76 8.68 -4.03
N ASN A 242 6.65 9.59 -5.00
CA ASN A 242 5.40 10.08 -5.55
C ASN A 242 5.44 10.11 -7.08
N GLN A 243 4.26 10.17 -7.70
CA GLN A 243 4.08 10.25 -9.14
C GLN A 243 3.07 11.37 -9.44
N PRO A 244 3.39 12.33 -10.32
CA PRO A 244 2.39 13.21 -10.91
C PRO A 244 1.58 12.41 -11.95
N ILE A 245 0.48 11.80 -11.52
CA ILE A 245 -0.38 10.97 -12.39
C ILE A 245 -1.20 11.89 -13.29
N ASP A 246 -1.13 11.72 -14.61
CA ASP A 246 -2.02 12.41 -15.54
C ASP A 246 -3.47 11.94 -15.34
N ILE A 247 -4.39 12.87 -15.09
CA ILE A 247 -5.82 12.62 -14.91
C ILE A 247 -6.68 13.36 -15.94
N THR A 248 -6.06 13.95 -16.98
CA THR A 248 -6.80 14.63 -18.06
C THR A 248 -7.72 13.67 -18.77
N TYR A 249 -7.22 12.48 -19.12
CA TYR A 249 -7.99 11.41 -19.74
C TYR A 249 -7.88 10.16 -18.91
N GLU A 250 -9.02 9.60 -18.52
CA GLU A 250 -9.13 8.44 -17.63
C GLU A 250 -8.18 7.31 -18.06
N ASP A 251 -8.29 6.84 -19.31
CA ASP A 251 -7.56 5.67 -19.80
C ASP A 251 -6.14 5.94 -20.33
N TRP A 252 -5.61 7.16 -20.22
CA TRP A 252 -4.31 7.54 -20.79
C TRP A 252 -3.37 8.05 -19.71
N ALA A 253 -2.31 7.31 -19.40
CA ALA A 253 -1.26 7.73 -18.47
C ALA A 253 -0.32 8.78 -19.07
N GLU A 254 -0.13 8.76 -20.39
CA GLU A 254 0.65 9.77 -21.10
C GLU A 254 -0.23 10.48 -22.13
N THR A 255 -0.29 11.79 -22.05
CA THR A 255 -0.90 12.64 -23.07
C THR A 255 0.17 13.10 -24.08
N TYR A 256 -0.24 13.54 -25.28
CA TYR A 256 0.67 14.05 -26.32
C TYR A 256 0.52 15.57 -26.45
N PRO A 257 1.33 16.38 -25.73
CA PRO A 257 1.13 17.83 -25.66
C PRO A 257 1.34 18.56 -26.99
N ALA A 258 2.03 17.93 -27.94
CA ALA A 258 2.23 18.47 -29.28
C ALA A 258 1.05 18.17 -30.24
N SER A 259 0.00 17.49 -29.77
CA SER A 259 -1.23 17.29 -30.54
C SER A 259 -1.87 18.63 -30.87
N THR A 260 -1.91 19.01 -32.14
CA THR A 260 -2.59 20.23 -32.58
C THR A 260 -4.10 20.06 -32.74
N GLY A 261 -4.60 18.82 -32.63
CA GLY A 261 -6.01 18.47 -32.83
C GLY A 261 -6.85 18.48 -31.55
N ASP A 262 -6.21 18.61 -30.39
CA ASP A 262 -6.85 18.59 -29.07
C ASP A 262 -6.23 19.64 -28.16
N PRO A 263 -6.85 20.82 -27.99
CA PRO A 263 -6.37 21.84 -27.06
C PRO A 263 -6.72 21.41 -25.61
N PHE A 264 -5.96 20.49 -25.05
CA PHE A 264 -6.14 20.06 -23.66
C PHE A 264 -5.19 20.80 -22.71
N GLN A 265 -5.64 21.00 -21.48
CA GLN A 265 -4.78 21.39 -20.37
C GLN A 265 -4.44 20.13 -19.58
N GLN A 266 -3.15 19.81 -19.47
CA GLN A 266 -2.74 18.68 -18.65
C GLN A 266 -3.11 18.95 -17.19
N VAL A 267 -3.77 17.98 -16.57
CA VAL A 267 -4.12 17.99 -15.15
C VAL A 267 -3.46 16.78 -14.52
N THR A 268 -2.62 17.02 -13.53
CA THR A 268 -1.91 15.96 -12.82
C THR A 268 -2.33 15.91 -11.37
N GLN A 269 -2.36 14.71 -10.82
CA GLN A 269 -2.60 14.47 -9.40
C GLN A 269 -1.38 13.79 -8.78
N LEU A 270 -0.69 14.50 -7.88
CA LEU A 270 0.43 13.95 -7.13
C LEU A 270 -0.07 12.84 -6.21
N THR A 271 0.47 11.64 -6.38
CA THR A 271 0.01 10.41 -5.71
C THR A 271 1.22 9.61 -5.23
N TYR A 272 1.16 8.99 -4.05
CA TYR A 272 2.29 8.25 -3.47
C TYR A 272 2.35 6.79 -3.92
N TRP A 273 3.56 6.21 -3.96
CA TRP A 273 3.80 4.79 -4.23
C TRP A 273 3.54 3.90 -3.00
N TRP A 274 4.58 3.62 -2.19
CA TRP A 274 4.46 2.77 -0.99
C TRP A 274 5.03 3.44 0.27
N PRO A 275 4.38 4.48 0.81
CA PRO A 275 4.86 5.20 1.99
C PRO A 275 5.20 4.35 3.23
N ALA A 276 4.53 3.20 3.41
CA ALA A 276 4.84 2.28 4.50
C ALA A 276 6.23 1.63 4.39
N HIS A 277 6.73 1.48 3.17
CA HIS A 277 8.03 0.88 2.86
C HIS A 277 9.09 1.94 2.55
N ARG A 278 8.68 3.08 2.00
CA ARG A 278 9.52 4.23 1.67
C ARG A 278 8.83 5.52 2.15
N PRO A 279 9.06 5.94 3.40
CA PRO A 279 8.41 7.13 3.94
C PRO A 279 8.70 8.41 3.13
N MET A 280 7.76 9.34 3.17
CA MET A 280 7.81 10.61 2.44
C MET A 280 8.06 11.76 3.40
N TYR A 281 7.11 12.03 4.29
CA TYR A 281 7.15 13.11 5.26
C TYR A 281 6.85 12.54 6.64
N VAL A 282 7.70 12.88 7.62
CA VAL A 282 7.74 12.18 8.90
C VAL A 282 8.01 13.17 10.03
N GLN A 283 7.59 12.80 11.24
CA GLN A 283 8.11 13.41 12.45
C GLN A 283 9.54 12.94 12.69
N ILE A 284 10.43 13.81 13.14
CA ILE A 284 11.87 13.54 13.30
C ILE A 284 12.22 13.69 14.78
N PHE A 285 12.90 12.70 15.35
CA PHE A 285 13.53 12.84 16.65
C PHE A 285 14.92 13.44 16.49
N ASN A 286 15.13 14.66 17.01
CA ASN A 286 16.38 15.40 16.85
C ASN A 286 17.50 14.91 17.79
N GLY A 287 17.20 13.94 18.66
CA GLY A 287 18.13 13.33 19.60
C GLY A 287 17.95 13.80 21.05
N PRO A 288 18.58 13.10 22.01
CA PRO A 288 18.52 13.46 23.42
C PRO A 288 19.08 14.86 23.68
N GLY A 289 18.32 15.71 24.38
CA GLY A 289 18.74 17.08 24.73
C GLY A 289 18.66 18.11 23.60
N ALA A 290 18.18 17.73 22.42
CA ALA A 290 17.91 18.68 21.33
C ALA A 290 16.77 19.65 21.70
N ASN A 291 16.87 20.89 21.21
CA ASN A 291 15.83 21.91 21.37
C ASN A 291 15.52 22.59 20.01
N PRO A 292 14.36 22.31 19.39
CA PRO A 292 13.30 21.42 19.87
C PRO A 292 13.70 19.93 19.80
N PRO A 293 13.16 19.07 20.68
CA PRO A 293 13.48 17.63 20.69
C PRO A 293 12.92 16.88 19.48
N TYR A 294 11.91 17.45 18.82
CA TYR A 294 11.29 16.91 17.63
C TYR A 294 11.20 17.97 16.52
N GLY A 295 11.25 17.52 15.28
CA GLY A 295 10.94 18.28 14.08
C GLY A 295 10.03 17.50 13.15
N ALA A 296 9.80 18.02 11.95
CA ALA A 296 9.13 17.30 10.87
C ALA A 296 9.79 17.66 9.54
N GLY A 297 9.77 16.74 8.59
CA GLY A 297 10.42 16.95 7.31
C GLY A 297 10.36 15.73 6.40
N TYR A 298 10.97 15.87 5.23
CA TYR A 298 11.15 14.73 4.33
C TYR A 298 12.06 13.69 4.97
N TRP A 299 11.65 12.42 4.88
CA TRP A 299 12.40 11.31 5.46
C TRP A 299 13.74 11.08 4.75
N SER A 300 13.71 11.11 3.41
CA SER A 300 14.91 11.03 2.59
C SER A 300 15.29 12.43 2.10
N PRO A 301 16.55 12.87 2.31
CA PRO A 301 17.06 14.11 1.73
C PRO A 301 17.45 13.95 0.24
N THR A 302 17.42 12.72 -0.28
CA THR A 302 17.82 12.41 -1.66
C THR A 302 16.79 12.96 -2.66
N PRO A 303 17.21 13.73 -3.67
CA PRO A 303 16.30 14.26 -4.68
C PRO A 303 15.75 13.15 -5.59
N GLN A 304 14.54 13.34 -6.13
CA GLN A 304 13.94 12.41 -7.09
C GLN A 304 14.35 12.79 -8.52
N ASN A 305 15.55 12.38 -8.90
CA ASN A 305 16.10 12.53 -10.24
C ASN A 305 17.30 11.59 -10.41
N HIS A 306 17.83 11.49 -11.62
CA HIS A 306 18.97 10.62 -11.93
C HIS A 306 20.22 10.85 -11.04
N ALA A 307 20.45 12.08 -10.55
CA ALA A 307 21.55 12.34 -9.63
C ALA A 307 21.26 11.80 -8.22
N GLY A 308 20.00 11.88 -7.79
CA GLY A 308 19.53 11.26 -6.57
C GLY A 308 19.52 9.73 -6.63
N ASP A 309 19.24 9.13 -7.79
CA ASP A 309 19.34 7.67 -7.94
C ASP A 309 20.77 7.20 -7.69
N LEU A 310 21.73 7.91 -8.28
CA LEU A 310 23.16 7.66 -8.05
C LEU A 310 23.53 7.88 -6.58
N GLN A 311 23.00 8.92 -5.94
CA GLN A 311 23.22 9.17 -4.52
C GLN A 311 22.63 8.06 -3.66
N MET A 312 21.44 7.54 -3.98
CA MET A 312 20.79 6.48 -3.21
C MET A 312 21.62 5.20 -3.22
N VAL A 313 22.36 4.91 -4.30
CA VAL A 313 23.28 3.75 -4.37
C VAL A 313 24.30 3.78 -3.22
N THR A 314 24.79 4.95 -2.82
CA THR A 314 25.78 5.08 -1.73
C THR A 314 25.17 5.44 -0.38
N GLU A 315 24.05 6.17 -0.37
CA GLU A 315 23.50 6.80 0.85
C GLU A 315 22.32 6.07 1.48
N TRP A 316 21.75 5.04 0.83
CA TRP A 316 20.55 4.35 1.36
C TRP A 316 20.70 3.86 2.81
N ALA A 317 21.92 3.41 3.18
CA ALA A 317 22.22 2.90 4.51
C ALA A 317 22.26 3.99 5.60
N ASN A 318 22.30 5.27 5.21
CA ASN A 318 22.30 6.42 6.10
C ASN A 318 20.88 6.95 6.39
N LEU A 319 19.85 6.36 5.79
CA LEU A 319 18.46 6.72 6.06
C LEU A 319 18.04 6.25 7.46
N GLY A 320 17.24 7.07 8.13
CA GLY A 320 16.73 6.75 9.47
C GLY A 320 15.59 5.75 9.43
N PHE A 321 15.24 5.21 10.59
CA PHE A 321 14.12 4.27 10.73
C PHE A 321 12.93 4.95 11.42
N ILE A 322 11.73 4.64 10.94
CA ILE A 322 10.49 5.06 11.59
C ILE A 322 10.20 4.10 12.73
N LEU A 323 10.36 4.58 13.96
CA LEU A 323 10.25 3.77 15.16
C LEU A 323 9.11 4.28 16.04
N ARG A 324 8.44 3.34 16.72
CA ARG A 324 7.40 3.67 17.68
C ARG A 324 8.02 4.33 18.92
N ASN A 325 7.59 5.54 19.23
CA ASN A 325 7.95 6.25 20.43
C ASN A 325 7.16 5.71 21.63
N PRO A 326 7.82 5.05 22.60
CA PRO A 326 7.11 4.43 23.72
C PRO A 326 6.65 5.45 24.76
N SER A 327 7.17 6.69 24.76
CA SER A 327 6.79 7.70 25.75
C SER A 327 5.47 8.41 25.45
N VAL A 328 4.87 8.17 24.28
CA VAL A 328 3.62 8.81 23.86
C VAL A 328 2.49 7.79 23.70
N LEU A 329 1.26 8.25 23.92
CA LEU A 329 0.08 7.41 23.78
C LEU A 329 -0.22 7.10 22.31
N PRO A 330 -0.86 5.94 22.02
CA PRO A 330 -1.35 5.64 20.68
C PRO A 330 -2.21 6.75 20.08
N GLY A 331 -2.05 7.02 18.79
CA GLY A 331 -2.78 8.09 18.07
C GLY A 331 -2.21 9.49 18.29
N ASN A 332 -1.10 9.64 19.01
CA ASN A 332 -0.34 10.89 19.03
C ASN A 332 0.41 11.06 17.70
N SER A 333 0.58 12.30 17.21
CA SER A 333 1.34 12.57 15.98
C SER A 333 2.81 12.15 16.11
N LEU A 334 3.36 12.15 17.32
CA LEU A 334 4.70 11.69 17.65
C LEU A 334 4.78 10.19 17.98
N GLU A 335 3.69 9.41 17.78
CA GLU A 335 3.72 7.96 18.06
C GLU A 335 4.78 7.24 17.24
N PHE A 336 5.01 7.67 16.01
CA PHE A 336 6.07 7.16 15.16
C PHE A 336 6.94 8.31 14.70
N VAL A 337 8.25 8.17 14.88
CA VAL A 337 9.24 9.20 14.55
C VAL A 337 10.43 8.57 13.85
N ASN A 338 11.03 9.34 12.95
CA ASN A 338 12.29 9.01 12.33
C ASN A 338 13.43 9.14 13.33
N VAL A 339 14.24 8.08 13.43
CA VAL A 339 15.45 8.01 14.25
C VAL A 339 16.62 7.70 13.32
N SER A 340 17.51 8.67 13.14
CA SER A 340 18.54 8.65 12.09
C SER A 340 19.51 7.46 12.15
N ASN A 341 19.80 6.93 13.34
CA ASN A 341 20.67 5.76 13.51
C ASN A 341 19.89 4.44 13.69
N GLY A 342 18.56 4.49 13.65
CA GLY A 342 17.68 3.34 13.90
C GLY A 342 17.73 2.75 15.31
N ASN A 343 18.38 3.39 16.27
CA ASN A 343 18.49 2.89 17.63
C ASN A 343 17.25 3.28 18.46
N ALA A 344 16.32 2.34 18.66
CA ALA A 344 15.12 2.55 19.46
C ALA A 344 15.40 2.99 20.92
N ASN A 345 16.61 2.72 21.44
CA ASN A 345 16.98 3.10 22.81
C ASN A 345 17.23 4.60 22.98
N ASP A 346 17.40 5.34 21.88
CA ASP A 346 17.59 6.79 21.92
C ASP A 346 16.26 7.51 22.19
N LEU A 347 15.13 6.84 21.96
CA LEU A 347 13.80 7.39 22.20
C LEU A 347 13.51 7.52 23.71
N PRO A 348 12.75 8.55 24.12
CA PRO A 348 12.35 8.71 25.51
C PRO A 348 11.55 7.50 26.03
N LYS A 349 11.78 7.13 27.30
CA LYS A 349 11.08 6.03 27.96
C LYS A 349 9.82 6.52 28.68
N PRO A 350 8.79 5.68 28.86
CA PRO A 350 7.61 6.02 29.65
C PRO A 350 8.00 6.48 31.06
N GLY A 351 7.53 7.65 31.48
CA GLY A 351 7.75 8.17 32.84
C GLY A 351 9.13 8.80 33.11
N GLY A 352 9.99 8.96 32.10
CA GLY A 352 11.18 9.80 32.23
C GLY A 352 10.81 11.28 32.20
N SER A 353 11.09 12.03 33.27
CA SER A 353 11.04 13.49 33.24
C SER A 353 12.01 14.02 32.19
N GLN A 354 11.54 14.92 31.32
CA GLN A 354 12.40 15.70 30.42
C GLN A 354 13.32 16.62 31.22
#